data_AF-A0A6N7ZVM9-F1
#
_entry.id   AF-A0A6N7ZVM9-F1
#
_cell.length_a   1.000
_cell.length_b   1.000
_cell.length_c   1.000
_cell.angle_alpha   90.00
_cell.angle_beta   90.00
_cell.angle_gamma   90.00
#
_symmetry.space_group_name_H-M   'P 1'
#
loop_
_entity.id
_entity.type
_entity.pdbx_description
1 polymer ?
#
loop_
_entity_poly.entity_id
_entity_poly.type
_entity_poly.pdbx_seq_one_letter_code
_entity_poly.pdbx_strand_id
1 'polypeptide(L)' 'MSKDTLLAVVMIIALIAVVVLLFNINVGLDTRTFGLIAFGAILVFGVVNLIIALTGNNRD' A
#
# COMPACT_ATOMS: atom_id res chain seq x y z
N MET A 1 -1.40 -13.44 11.84
CA MET A 1 -2.16 -12.58 10.91
C MET A 1 -2.25 -13.33 9.59
N SER A 2 -3.46 -13.59 9.06
CA SER A 2 -3.58 -14.34 7.80
C SER A 2 -3.14 -13.47 6.61
N LYS A 3 -2.75 -14.09 5.50
CA LYS A 3 -2.41 -13.38 4.25
C LYS A 3 -3.54 -12.45 3.82
N ASP A 4 -4.78 -12.87 4.00
CA ASP A 4 -5.97 -12.08 3.67
C ASP A 4 -6.13 -10.85 4.56
N THR A 5 -5.81 -10.97 5.85
CA THR A 5 -5.81 -9.81 6.76
C THR A 5 -4.74 -8.80 6.36
N LEU A 6 -3.55 -9.25 5.95
CA LEU A 6 -2.48 -8.37 5.47
C LEU A 6 -2.93 -7.62 4.21
N LEU A 7 -3.50 -8.34 3.24
CA LEU A 7 -3.97 -7.78 1.97
C LEU A 7 -5.10 -6.75 2.18
N ALA A 8 -6.06 -7.05 3.07
CA ALA A 8 -7.14 -6.14 3.43
C ALA A 8 -6.63 -4.83 4.07
N VAL A 9 -5.65 -4.92 4.98
CA VAL A 9 -5.04 -3.74 5.61
C VAL A 9 -4.35 -2.86 4.58
N VAL A 10 -3.59 -3.46 3.65
CA VAL A 10 -2.92 -2.71 2.57
C VAL A 10 -3.94 -2.00 1.68
N MET A 11 -5.03 -2.66 1.30
CA MET A 11 -6.09 -2.03 0.52
C MET A 11 -6.73 -0.84 1.23
N ILE A 12 -7.00 -0.96 2.54
CA ILE A 12 -7.58 0.14 3.32
C ILE A 12 -6.63 1.35 3.36
N ILE A 13 -5.34 1.11 3.59
CA ILE A 13 -4.32 2.18 3.59
C ILE A 13 -4.25 2.86 2.22
N ALA A 14 -4.26 2.08 1.13
CA ALA A 14 -4.28 2.62 -0.22
C ALA A 14 -5.54 3.46 -0.49
N LEU A 15 -6.71 3.01 0.00
CA LEU A 15 -7.97 3.75 -0.15
C LEU A 15 -7.91 5.12 0.53
N ILE A 16 -7.34 5.18 1.73
CA ILE A 16 -7.16 6.44 2.47
C ILE A 16 -6.20 7.38 1.72
N ALA A 17 -5.10 6.85 1.19
CA ALA A 17 -4.14 7.64 0.41
C ALA A 17 -4.78 8.25 -0.85
N VAL A 18 -5.67 7.51 -1.52
CA VAL A 18 -6.44 8.01 -2.67
C VAL A 18 -7.35 9.17 -2.28
N VAL A 19 -8.05 9.09 -1.14
CA VAL A 19 -8.90 10.19 -0.64
C VAL A 19 -8.08 11.45 -0.37
N VAL A 20 -6.92 11.31 0.29
CA VAL A 20 -6.03 12.45 0.56
C VAL A 20 -5.57 13.12 -0.73
N LEU A 21 -5.20 12.34 -1.75
CA LEU A 21 -4.80 12.86 -3.06
C LEU A 21 -5.95 13.52 -3.83
N LEU A 22 -7.12 12.88 -3.90
CA LEU A 22 -8.27 13.37 -4.67
C LEU A 22 -8.82 14.68 -4.12
N PHE A 23 -8.84 14.83 -2.79
CA PHE A 23 -9.37 16.02 -2.14
C PHE A 23 -8.28 17.05 -1.79
N ASN A 24 -7.04 16.82 -2.22
CA ASN A 24 -5.88 17.67 -1.91
C ASN A 24 -5.83 18.05 -0.42
N ILE A 25 -6.12 17.07 0.45
CA ILE A 25 -6.21 17.31 1.88
C ILE A 25 -4.84 17.78 2.34
N ASN A 26 -4.80 18.96 2.96
CA ASN A 26 -3.56 19.54 3.45
C ASN A 26 -3.03 18.72 4.64
N VAL A 27 -2.20 17.73 4.32
CA VAL A 27 -1.51 16.86 5.29
C VAL A 27 -0.16 17.44 5.71
N GLY A 28 0.11 18.72 5.42
CA GLY A 28 1.39 19.37 5.70
C GLY A 28 2.52 18.94 4.75
N LEU A 29 2.21 18.22 3.68
CA LEU A 29 3.14 17.81 2.63
C LEU A 29 2.66 18.32 1.29
N ASP A 30 3.60 18.76 0.45
CA ASP A 30 3.31 19.08 -0.95
C ASP A 30 2.71 17.86 -1.67
N THR A 31 1.73 18.09 -2.55
CA THR A 31 0.97 17.03 -3.24
C THR A 31 1.90 16.08 -4.00
N ARG A 32 2.99 16.60 -4.59
CA ARG A 32 3.97 15.79 -5.31
C ARG A 32 4.73 14.86 -4.37
N THR A 33 5.15 15.39 -3.22
CA THR A 33 5.85 14.63 -2.17
C THR A 33 4.95 13.56 -1.57
N PHE A 34 3.70 13.90 -1.27
CA PHE A 34 2.72 12.93 -0.76
C PHE A 34 2.45 11.82 -1.76
N GLY A 35 2.24 12.15 -3.04
CA GLY A 35 2.05 11.17 -4.11
C GLY A 35 3.24 10.22 -4.26
N LEU A 36 4.47 10.73 -4.14
CA LEU A 36 5.69 9.92 -4.19
C LEU A 36 5.77 8.93 -3.01
N ILE A 37 5.47 9.39 -1.80
CA ILE A 37 5.47 8.56 -0.58
C ILE A 37 4.37 7.49 -0.67
N ALA A 38 3.16 7.88 -1.06
CA ALA A 38 2.02 6.96 -1.20
C ALA A 38 2.32 5.88 -2.25
N PHE A 39 2.86 6.27 -3.41
CA PHE A 39 3.27 5.33 -4.46
C PHE A 39 4.37 4.39 -3.99
N GLY A 40 5.41 4.92 -3.33
CA GLY A 40 6.49 4.12 -2.77
C GLY A 40 6.00 3.09 -1.75
N ALA A 41 5.07 3.48 -0.86
CA ALA A 41 4.47 2.57 0.10
C ALA A 41 3.70 1.43 -0.59
N ILE A 42 2.89 1.74 -1.60
CA ILE A 42 2.17 0.73 -2.39
C ILE A 42 3.15 -0.25 -3.06
N LEU A 43 4.24 0.26 -3.63
CA LEU A 43 5.28 -0.55 -4.28
C LEU A 43 5.94 -1.53 -3.30
N VAL A 44 6.35 -1.04 -2.11
CA VAL A 44 6.92 -1.88 -1.05
C VAL A 44 5.94 -2.97 -0.63
N PHE A 45 4.68 -2.62 -0.41
CA PHE A 45 3.64 -3.60 -0.09
C PHE A 45 3.43 -4.62 -1.21
N GLY A 46 3.44 -4.19 -2.48
CA GLY A 46 3.34 -5.07 -3.64
C GLY A 46 4.48 -6.09 -3.70
N VAL A 47 5.73 -5.64 -3.47
CA VAL A 47 6.91 -6.51 -3.44
C VAL A 47 6.84 -7.50 -2.28
N VAL A 48 6.48 -7.05 -1.08
CA VAL A 48 6.34 -7.94 0.10
C VAL A 48 5.24 -8.98 -0.16
N ASN A 49 4.10 -8.57 -0.69
CA ASN A 49 3.01 -9.49 -1.01
C ASN A 49 3.41 -10.52 -2.09
N LEU A 50 4.18 -10.09 -3.10
CA LEU A 50 4.72 -10.98 -4.13
C LEU A 50 5.68 -12.02 -3.53
N ILE A 51 6.60 -11.61 -2.66
CA ILE A 51 7.52 -12.53 -1.97
C ILE A 51 6.75 -13.55 -1.14
N ILE A 52 5.73 -13.11 -0.39
CA ILE A 52 4.87 -13.97 0.42
C ILE A 52 4.09 -14.97 -0.45
N ALA A 53 3.60 -14.52 -1.62
CA ALA A 53 2.93 -15.39 -2.58
C ALA A 53 3.89 -16.45 -3.13
N LEU A 54 5.06 -16.05 -3.61
CA LEU A 54 6.07 -16.94 -4.18
C LEU A 54 6.62 -17.93 -3.15
N THR A 55 6.88 -17.48 -1.93
CA THR A 55 7.40 -18.36 -0.85
C THR A 55 6.31 -19.29 -0.31
N GLY A 56 5.05 -18.84 -0.31
CA GLY A 56 3.91 -19.68 0.06
C GLY A 56 3.58 -20.75 -0.99
N ASN A 57 3.78 -20.46 -2.27
CA ASN A 57 3.52 -21.38 -3.38
C ASN A 57 4.56 -22.51 -3.47
N ASN A 58 5.76 -22.31 -2.94
CA ASN A 58 6.82 -23.35 -2.89
C ASN A 58 6.65 -24.35 -1.74
N ARG A 59 5.50 -24.34 -1.04
CA ARG A 59 5.20 -25.23 0.08
C ARG A 59 4.04 -26.20 -0.20
N ASP A 60 3.55 -26.23 -1.44
CA ASP A 60 2.60 -27.22 -1.94
C ASP A 60 3.30 -28.21 -2.88
#